data_AF-A0A956BAR8-F1
#
_entry.id   AF-A0A956BAR8-F1
#
_cell.length_a   1.000
_cell.length_b   1.000
_cell.length_c   1.000
_cell.angle_alpha   90.00
_cell.angle_beta   90.00
_cell.angle_gamma   90.00
#
_symmetry.space_group_name_H-M   'P 1'
#
loop_
_entity.id
_entity.type
_entity.pdbx_description
1 polymer ?
#
loop_
_entity_poly.entity_id
_entity_poly.type
_entity_poly.pdbx_seq_one_letter_code
_entity_poly.pdbx_strand_id
1 'polypeptide(L)'
;LVVFAGDAEAALPGLTYARPEVVDRLRATLDGLEARGRSDLQAALKLTGAALAGSPDGVALLMTDGQPTATSGDDPFALDVDPTPFGEARVVLAQFTYPKGAGRLSAVLPNVTARFVPDGPAGDAALDGIARLAAAPVIEDLQVVLDGPAVYAVHGALPTRLALGEHVRLMARADDDVWVRVTGTLHGEKVEVETMLHVPNAPDAEGDRGLPVEWARLRVADLEAELAGLNEAEQEVVATEIRALGTTYNLATRFTSYVLVDSLAPDRIKPGDPEIRVHAPEEARTVFGVLPWGEVVECTWQDDEGLWLGRFLVPRGTPDGLYRVRIFVETQAGTDYRGPLFFRVDSEPPPFALTTDADGPVRSGDLLHLRAFPDEPAPKPGVDRVDRDPLDLKSVVVQVGDHVFELEQVGDAEVWEALVPVDLPPGTHTLKLVAMDWARNTREATVTVEVE
;
A
#
# COMPACT_ATOMS: atom_id res chain seq x y z
N LEU A 1 -25.51 -10.96 -17.63
CA LEU A 1 -24.22 -10.49 -18.19
C LEU A 1 -24.50 -9.22 -18.99
N VAL A 2 -23.94 -8.11 -18.54
CA VAL A 2 -23.92 -6.85 -19.28
C VAL A 2 -22.47 -6.59 -19.64
N VAL A 3 -22.19 -6.33 -20.91
CA VAL A 3 -20.87 -6.00 -21.43
C VAL A 3 -20.91 -4.52 -21.77
N PHE A 4 -19.88 -3.77 -21.39
CA PHE A 4 -19.85 -2.33 -21.63
C PHE A 4 -18.49 -1.84 -22.08
N ALA A 5 -18.53 -0.90 -23.01
CA ALA A 5 -17.42 -0.23 -23.63
C ALA A 5 -17.88 1.15 -24.13
N GLY A 6 -17.80 1.47 -25.43
CA GLY A 6 -18.37 2.70 -25.98
C GLY A 6 -19.90 2.77 -25.88
N ASP A 7 -20.53 1.61 -25.73
CA ASP A 7 -21.94 1.34 -25.49
C ASP A 7 -22.06 0.22 -24.43
N ALA A 8 -23.28 -0.10 -24.00
CA ALA A 8 -23.53 -1.23 -23.12
C ALA A 8 -24.61 -2.15 -23.70
N GLU A 9 -24.37 -3.45 -23.67
CA GLU A 9 -25.27 -4.47 -24.19
C GLU A 9 -25.51 -5.57 -23.15
N ALA A 10 -26.78 -5.94 -22.97
CA ALA A 10 -27.15 -7.08 -22.15
C ALA A 10 -27.19 -8.35 -23.01
N ALA A 11 -26.39 -9.36 -22.66
CA ALA A 11 -26.37 -10.64 -23.37
C ALA A 11 -27.70 -11.40 -23.28
N LEU A 12 -28.57 -11.02 -22.33
CA LEU A 12 -29.90 -11.57 -22.09
C LEU A 12 -30.89 -10.40 -21.84
N PRO A 13 -32.17 -10.56 -22.17
CA PRO A 13 -33.18 -9.49 -21.99
C PRO A 13 -33.53 -9.20 -20.51
N GLY A 14 -33.02 -9.98 -19.56
CA GLY A 14 -33.27 -9.84 -18.12
C GLY A 14 -32.74 -11.03 -17.34
N LEU A 15 -33.12 -11.12 -16.05
CA LEU A 15 -32.80 -12.27 -15.21
C LEU A 15 -33.52 -13.52 -15.71
N THR A 16 -32.80 -14.65 -15.71
CA THR A 16 -33.31 -15.93 -16.17
C THR A 16 -32.70 -17.08 -15.37
N TYR A 17 -33.34 -18.25 -15.40
CA TYR A 17 -32.81 -19.43 -14.73
C TYR A 17 -31.51 -19.90 -15.38
N ALA A 18 -30.52 -20.27 -14.56
CA ALA A 18 -29.23 -20.80 -14.98
C ALA A 18 -29.33 -22.25 -15.51
N ARG A 19 -30.08 -22.45 -16.60
CA ARG A 19 -30.12 -23.73 -17.31
C ARG A 19 -28.82 -23.93 -18.09
N PRO A 20 -28.37 -25.18 -18.32
CA PRO A 20 -27.13 -25.47 -19.04
C PRO A 20 -26.99 -24.69 -20.36
N GLU A 21 -28.07 -24.60 -21.15
CA GLU A 21 -28.06 -23.92 -22.45
C GLU A 21 -27.86 -22.40 -22.33
N VAL A 22 -28.37 -21.80 -21.25
CA VAL A 22 -28.18 -20.38 -20.95
C VAL A 22 -26.73 -20.14 -20.53
N VAL A 23 -26.20 -21.00 -19.66
CA VAL A 23 -24.81 -20.91 -19.17
C VAL A 23 -23.82 -21.06 -20.32
N ASP A 24 -24.01 -22.04 -21.20
CA ASP A 24 -23.13 -22.27 -22.35
C ASP A 24 -23.18 -21.11 -23.35
N ARG A 25 -24.36 -20.54 -23.57
CA ARG A 25 -24.49 -19.30 -24.37
C ARG A 25 -23.71 -18.14 -23.75
N LEU A 26 -23.82 -17.93 -22.44
CA LEU A 26 -23.10 -16.84 -21.77
C LEU A 26 -21.58 -17.05 -21.80
N ARG A 27 -21.10 -18.30 -21.67
CA ARG A 27 -19.67 -18.64 -21.86
C ARG A 27 -19.20 -18.30 -23.26
N ALA A 28 -19.96 -18.72 -24.29
CA ALA A 28 -19.63 -18.39 -25.67
C ALA A 28 -19.62 -16.87 -25.94
N THR A 29 -20.48 -16.10 -25.27
CA THR A 29 -20.41 -14.63 -25.30
C THR A 29 -19.11 -14.12 -24.70
N LEU A 30 -18.71 -14.62 -23.52
CA LEU A 30 -17.46 -14.23 -22.85
C LEU A 30 -16.21 -14.57 -23.69
N ASP A 31 -16.16 -15.77 -24.28
CA ASP A 31 -15.04 -16.22 -25.12
C ASP A 31 -14.85 -15.35 -26.38
N GLY A 32 -15.93 -14.70 -26.83
CA GLY A 32 -15.92 -13.80 -27.99
C GLY A 32 -15.67 -12.33 -27.66
N LEU A 33 -15.44 -11.98 -26.38
CA LEU A 33 -15.23 -10.59 -25.99
C LEU A 33 -13.86 -10.08 -26.41
N GLU A 34 -13.85 -8.88 -26.98
CA GLU A 34 -12.64 -8.12 -27.28
C GLU A 34 -12.74 -6.72 -26.68
N ALA A 35 -11.67 -6.27 -26.02
CA ALA A 35 -11.59 -4.92 -25.49
C ALA A 35 -11.55 -3.89 -26.63
N ARG A 36 -12.48 -2.93 -26.64
CA ARG A 36 -12.58 -1.90 -27.67
C ARG A 36 -13.17 -0.61 -27.10
N GLY A 37 -12.75 0.55 -27.58
CA GLY A 37 -13.49 1.81 -27.39
C GLY A 37 -13.36 2.47 -26.01
N ARG A 38 -14.41 3.21 -25.62
CA ARG A 38 -14.53 3.96 -24.35
C ARG A 38 -15.13 3.05 -23.26
N SER A 39 -15.49 3.63 -22.10
CA SER A 39 -16.16 2.95 -21.00
C SER A 39 -17.43 3.71 -20.58
N ASP A 40 -18.59 3.19 -20.98
CA ASP A 40 -19.94 3.70 -20.70
C ASP A 40 -20.54 2.97 -19.51
N LEU A 41 -19.96 3.25 -18.34
CA LEU A 41 -20.42 2.70 -17.08
C LEU A 41 -21.87 3.11 -16.78
N GLN A 42 -22.29 4.30 -17.21
CA GLN A 42 -23.66 4.78 -16.98
C GLN A 42 -24.68 3.88 -17.68
N ALA A 43 -24.48 3.58 -18.97
CA ALA A 43 -25.38 2.69 -19.71
C ALA A 43 -25.39 1.28 -19.10
N ALA A 44 -24.23 0.78 -18.68
CA ALA A 44 -24.11 -0.52 -18.03
C ALA A 44 -24.92 -0.59 -16.72
N LEU A 45 -24.81 0.44 -15.88
CA LEU A 45 -25.55 0.53 -14.63
C LEU A 45 -27.07 0.70 -14.88
N LYS A 46 -27.49 1.46 -15.89
CA LYS A 46 -28.92 1.57 -16.27
C LYS A 46 -29.51 0.21 -16.65
N LEU A 47 -28.82 -0.57 -17.50
CA LEU A 47 -29.26 -1.91 -17.89
C LEU A 47 -29.28 -2.87 -16.70
N THR A 48 -28.27 -2.79 -15.84
CA THR A 48 -28.16 -3.64 -14.64
C THR A 48 -29.27 -3.31 -13.63
N GLY A 49 -29.51 -2.03 -13.35
CA GLY A 49 -30.59 -1.59 -12.45
C GLY A 49 -31.97 -2.00 -12.96
N ALA A 50 -32.22 -1.92 -14.27
CA ALA A 50 -33.46 -2.40 -14.87
C ALA A 50 -33.64 -3.92 -14.71
N ALA A 51 -32.56 -4.71 -14.77
CA ALA A 51 -32.62 -6.16 -14.55
C ALA A 51 -32.80 -6.53 -13.07
N LEU A 52 -32.29 -5.71 -12.14
CA LEU A 52 -32.41 -5.91 -10.70
C LEU A 52 -33.76 -5.43 -10.14
N ALA A 53 -34.48 -4.57 -10.86
CA ALA A 53 -35.77 -4.05 -10.42
C ALA A 53 -36.74 -5.20 -10.04
N GLY A 54 -37.16 -5.22 -8.77
CA GLY A 54 -38.02 -6.28 -8.23
C GLY A 54 -37.30 -7.57 -7.81
N SER A 55 -35.97 -7.55 -7.69
CA SER A 55 -35.16 -8.65 -7.16
C SER A 55 -34.45 -8.20 -5.86
N PRO A 56 -35.15 -8.23 -4.71
CA PRO A 56 -34.63 -7.68 -3.45
C PRO A 56 -33.40 -8.41 -2.90
N ASP A 57 -33.14 -9.65 -3.35
CA ASP A 57 -31.97 -10.45 -2.96
C ASP A 57 -30.96 -10.54 -4.12
N GLY A 58 -31.10 -9.67 -5.12
CA GLY A 58 -30.26 -9.66 -6.31
C GLY A 58 -28.80 -9.36 -5.98
N VAL A 59 -27.88 -10.02 -6.68
CA VAL A 59 -26.44 -9.74 -6.59
C VAL A 59 -25.95 -9.19 -7.93
N ALA A 60 -25.28 -8.04 -7.89
CA ALA A 60 -24.58 -7.45 -9.01
C ALA A 60 -23.07 -7.54 -8.78
N LEU A 61 -22.37 -8.15 -9.73
CA LEU A 61 -20.91 -8.11 -9.80
C LEU A 61 -20.51 -7.16 -10.92
N LEU A 62 -19.90 -6.03 -10.55
CA LEU A 62 -19.35 -5.06 -11.48
C LEU A 62 -17.83 -5.25 -11.58
N MET A 63 -17.31 -5.36 -12.80
CA MET A 63 -15.89 -5.51 -13.08
C MET A 63 -15.43 -4.36 -13.96
N THR A 64 -14.42 -3.60 -13.53
CA THR A 64 -13.90 -2.45 -14.30
C THR A 64 -12.42 -2.23 -14.03
N ASP A 65 -11.68 -1.80 -15.05
CA ASP A 65 -10.27 -1.41 -15.00
C ASP A 65 -10.09 0.11 -15.11
N GLY A 66 -11.16 0.89 -15.11
CA GLY A 66 -11.05 2.30 -15.45
C GLY A 66 -12.16 3.18 -14.95
N GLN A 67 -11.91 4.48 -15.08
CA GLN A 67 -12.91 5.51 -14.90
C GLN A 67 -13.86 5.53 -16.10
N PRO A 68 -15.13 5.95 -15.91
CA PRO A 68 -16.03 6.16 -17.03
C PRO A 68 -15.44 7.20 -17.99
N THR A 69 -15.47 6.93 -19.29
CA THR A 69 -14.91 7.81 -20.33
C THR A 69 -15.93 8.20 -21.40
N ALA A 70 -17.13 7.63 -21.36
CA ALA A 70 -18.23 8.00 -22.25
C ALA A 70 -19.11 9.14 -21.71
N THR A 71 -18.73 9.78 -20.60
CA THR A 71 -19.46 10.90 -19.99
C THR A 71 -19.15 12.22 -20.70
N SER A 72 -20.13 13.13 -20.78
CA SER A 72 -20.00 14.43 -21.45
C SER A 72 -19.60 15.59 -20.53
N GLY A 73 -19.39 15.35 -19.23
CA GLY A 73 -19.05 16.36 -18.23
C GLY A 73 -17.61 16.25 -17.72
N ASP A 74 -17.17 17.29 -17.01
CA ASP A 74 -15.83 17.37 -16.40
C ASP A 74 -15.62 16.34 -15.28
N ASP A 75 -16.71 15.87 -14.68
CA ASP A 75 -16.69 14.81 -13.68
C ASP A 75 -17.10 13.45 -14.29
N PRO A 76 -16.16 12.50 -14.46
CA PRO A 76 -16.46 11.18 -15.00
C PRO A 76 -17.34 10.31 -14.10
N PHE A 77 -17.55 10.70 -12.82
CA PHE A 77 -18.39 9.95 -11.87
C PHE A 77 -19.75 10.60 -11.61
N ALA A 78 -20.10 11.69 -12.28
CA ALA A 78 -21.43 12.28 -12.25
C ALA A 78 -22.40 11.46 -13.13
N LEU A 79 -22.69 10.23 -12.69
CA LEU A 79 -23.52 9.28 -13.41
C LEU A 79 -25.01 9.55 -13.14
N ASP A 80 -25.78 9.74 -14.20
CA ASP A 80 -27.25 9.81 -14.14
C ASP A 80 -27.83 8.40 -14.03
N VAL A 81 -27.83 7.82 -12.83
CA VAL A 81 -28.35 6.47 -12.54
C VAL A 81 -29.27 6.52 -11.33
N ASP A 82 -30.41 5.85 -11.41
CA ASP A 82 -31.31 5.65 -10.27
C ASP A 82 -30.66 4.65 -9.28
N PRO A 83 -30.35 5.05 -8.03
CA PRO A 83 -29.74 4.18 -7.05
C PRO A 83 -30.73 3.18 -6.45
N THR A 84 -32.05 3.36 -6.62
CA THR A 84 -33.09 2.57 -5.95
C THR A 84 -32.94 1.06 -6.17
N PRO A 85 -32.76 0.55 -7.40
CA PRO A 85 -32.58 -0.89 -7.63
C PRO A 85 -31.32 -1.47 -6.96
N PHE A 86 -30.32 -0.64 -6.71
CA PHE A 86 -29.07 -1.02 -6.05
C PHE A 86 -29.11 -0.89 -4.53
N GLY A 87 -30.08 -0.12 -4.00
CA GLY A 87 -30.38 -0.06 -2.56
C GLY A 87 -30.92 -1.38 -2.03
N GLU A 88 -31.63 -2.14 -2.87
CA GLU A 88 -32.11 -3.47 -2.55
C GLU A 88 -31.13 -4.55 -3.00
N ALA A 89 -30.32 -4.37 -4.04
CA ALA A 89 -29.33 -5.39 -4.43
C ALA A 89 -28.05 -5.34 -3.58
N ARG A 90 -27.31 -6.46 -3.56
CA ARG A 90 -25.90 -6.47 -3.15
C ARG A 90 -25.04 -6.13 -4.35
N VAL A 91 -24.09 -5.23 -4.19
CA VAL A 91 -23.16 -4.86 -5.26
C VAL A 91 -21.73 -5.19 -4.85
N VAL A 92 -21.05 -6.02 -5.62
CA VAL A 92 -19.62 -6.28 -5.46
C VAL A 92 -18.90 -5.65 -6.63
N LEU A 93 -17.88 -4.83 -6.35
CA LEU A 93 -17.12 -4.10 -7.35
C LEU A 93 -15.69 -4.63 -7.39
N ALA A 94 -15.32 -5.31 -8.47
CA ALA A 94 -13.97 -5.73 -8.77
C ALA A 94 -13.25 -4.64 -9.59
N GLN A 95 -12.21 -4.04 -9.03
CA GLN A 95 -11.43 -2.98 -9.69
C GLN A 95 -10.05 -3.48 -10.06
N PHE A 96 -9.76 -3.56 -11.35
CA PHE A 96 -8.47 -4.04 -11.87
C PHE A 96 -7.39 -2.96 -11.89
N THR A 97 -7.77 -1.70 -11.68
CA THR A 97 -6.86 -0.56 -11.71
C THR A 97 -7.25 0.45 -10.63
N TYR A 98 -6.27 1.22 -10.15
CA TYR A 98 -6.34 2.21 -9.05
C TYR A 98 -7.74 2.51 -8.48
N PRO A 99 -7.99 2.31 -7.16
CA PRO A 99 -9.32 2.46 -6.57
C PRO A 99 -9.85 3.90 -6.44
N LYS A 100 -9.34 4.84 -7.24
CA LYS A 100 -9.69 6.27 -7.24
C LYS A 100 -11.18 6.58 -7.50
N GLY A 101 -11.99 5.58 -7.85
CA GLY A 101 -13.43 5.73 -8.11
C GLY A 101 -14.34 5.11 -7.05
N ALA A 102 -13.86 4.27 -6.14
CA ALA A 102 -14.71 3.48 -5.25
C ALA A 102 -15.63 4.36 -4.37
N GLY A 103 -15.06 5.38 -3.72
CA GLY A 103 -15.82 6.31 -2.88
C GLY A 103 -16.78 7.24 -3.65
N ARG A 104 -16.65 7.38 -4.98
CA ARG A 104 -17.60 8.15 -5.80
C ARG A 104 -18.72 7.25 -6.33
N LEU A 105 -18.40 5.98 -6.60
CA LEU A 105 -19.37 4.97 -7.00
C LEU A 105 -20.30 4.56 -5.86
N SER A 106 -19.88 4.68 -4.59
CA SER A 106 -20.77 4.43 -3.44
C SER A 106 -21.99 5.36 -3.40
N ALA A 107 -21.91 6.56 -3.97
CA ALA A 107 -23.06 7.48 -4.07
C ALA A 107 -24.18 6.94 -4.97
N VAL A 108 -23.84 6.17 -6.00
CA VAL A 108 -24.80 5.53 -6.93
C VAL A 108 -25.04 4.06 -6.62
N LEU A 109 -24.16 3.44 -5.82
CA LEU A 109 -24.21 2.05 -5.40
C LEU A 109 -24.12 1.98 -3.86
N PRO A 110 -25.23 2.20 -3.14
CA PRO A 110 -25.22 2.40 -1.70
C PRO A 110 -24.72 1.20 -0.88
N ASN A 111 -24.82 -0.02 -1.43
CA ASN A 111 -24.35 -1.26 -0.80
C ASN A 111 -23.16 -1.89 -1.55
N VAL A 112 -22.24 -1.07 -2.03
CA VAL A 112 -21.08 -1.55 -2.79
C VAL A 112 -19.95 -2.04 -1.89
N THR A 113 -19.52 -3.29 -2.08
CA THR A 113 -18.26 -3.82 -1.54
C THR A 113 -17.21 -3.77 -2.64
N ALA A 114 -16.28 -2.82 -2.56
CA ALA A 114 -15.19 -2.69 -3.53
C ALA A 114 -13.98 -3.54 -3.15
N ARG A 115 -13.43 -4.28 -4.12
CA ARG A 115 -12.22 -5.10 -4.01
C ARG A 115 -11.27 -4.78 -5.15
N PHE A 116 -10.01 -4.52 -4.83
CA PHE A 116 -8.97 -4.41 -5.84
C PHE A 116 -8.59 -5.81 -6.35
N VAL A 117 -8.40 -5.93 -7.67
CA VAL A 117 -7.91 -7.14 -8.33
C VAL A 117 -6.54 -6.80 -8.92
N PRO A 118 -5.44 -7.29 -8.32
CA PRO A 118 -4.11 -7.06 -8.86
C PRO A 118 -3.87 -7.83 -10.16
N ASP A 119 -2.82 -7.46 -10.88
CA ASP A 119 -2.38 -8.20 -12.06
C ASP A 119 -1.78 -9.58 -11.67
N GLY A 120 -1.78 -10.52 -12.62
CA GLY A 120 -1.11 -11.83 -12.47
C GLY A 120 -1.84 -12.82 -11.53
N PRO A 121 -1.12 -13.82 -10.98
CA PRO A 121 -1.73 -14.91 -10.19
C PRO A 121 -2.48 -14.44 -8.93
N ALA A 122 -2.09 -13.31 -8.36
CA ALA A 122 -2.81 -12.71 -7.23
C ALA A 122 -4.20 -12.19 -7.64
N GLY A 123 -4.35 -11.74 -8.90
CA GLY A 123 -5.64 -11.38 -9.48
C GLY A 123 -6.59 -12.56 -9.54
N ASP A 124 -6.09 -13.74 -9.94
CA ASP A 124 -6.88 -14.97 -9.97
C ASP A 124 -7.41 -15.33 -8.57
N ALA A 125 -6.55 -15.28 -7.55
CA ALA A 125 -6.96 -15.53 -6.16
C ALA A 125 -7.97 -14.50 -5.63
N ALA A 126 -7.79 -13.22 -5.98
CA ALA A 126 -8.74 -12.16 -5.63
C ALA A 126 -10.11 -12.37 -6.31
N LEU A 127 -10.13 -12.78 -7.58
CA LEU A 127 -11.36 -13.11 -8.31
C LEU A 127 -12.08 -14.32 -7.70
N ASP A 128 -11.36 -15.35 -7.28
CA ASP A 128 -11.94 -16.48 -6.54
C ASP A 128 -12.57 -16.02 -5.22
N GLY A 129 -11.92 -15.10 -4.51
CA GLY A 129 -12.46 -14.45 -3.31
C GLY A 129 -13.77 -13.70 -3.60
N ILE A 130 -13.78 -12.90 -4.66
CA ILE A 130 -14.95 -12.12 -5.10
C ILE A 130 -16.10 -13.04 -5.53
N ALA A 131 -15.83 -14.10 -6.28
CA ALA A 131 -16.83 -15.07 -6.71
C ALA A 131 -17.46 -15.79 -5.50
N ARG A 132 -16.63 -16.21 -4.53
CA ARG A 132 -17.12 -16.79 -3.26
C ARG A 132 -17.97 -15.79 -2.50
N LEU A 133 -17.54 -14.54 -2.41
CA LEU A 133 -18.30 -13.49 -1.76
C LEU A 133 -19.67 -13.31 -2.44
N ALA A 134 -19.69 -13.18 -3.77
CA ALA A 134 -20.91 -13.00 -4.57
C ALA A 134 -21.90 -14.19 -4.48
N ALA A 135 -21.42 -15.39 -4.16
CA ALA A 135 -22.24 -16.59 -3.97
C ALA A 135 -22.52 -16.94 -2.49
N ALA A 136 -21.87 -16.27 -1.55
CA ALA A 136 -21.98 -16.58 -0.13
C ALA A 136 -23.40 -16.32 0.41
N PRO A 137 -23.90 -17.16 1.34
CA PRO A 137 -25.09 -16.83 2.13
C PRO A 137 -24.89 -15.52 2.89
N VAL A 138 -25.97 -14.77 3.05
CA VAL A 138 -25.95 -13.42 3.61
C VAL A 138 -26.97 -13.33 4.75
N ILE A 139 -26.57 -12.72 5.86
CA ILE A 139 -27.50 -12.23 6.87
C ILE A 139 -27.99 -10.86 6.40
N GLU A 140 -29.28 -10.74 6.18
CA GLU A 140 -29.98 -9.52 5.80
C GLU A 140 -30.52 -8.78 7.03
N ASP A 141 -30.83 -7.50 6.85
CA ASP A 141 -31.33 -6.60 7.89
C ASP A 141 -30.47 -6.67 9.17
N LEU A 142 -29.15 -6.75 8.99
CA LEU A 142 -28.22 -6.87 10.11
C LEU A 142 -28.36 -5.67 11.03
N GLN A 143 -28.67 -5.95 12.28
CA GLN A 143 -28.70 -4.98 13.36
C GLN A 143 -27.78 -5.47 14.47
N VAL A 144 -26.97 -4.55 15.00
CA VAL A 144 -26.13 -4.79 16.17
C VAL A 144 -26.47 -3.73 17.19
N VAL A 145 -26.88 -4.18 18.38
CA VAL A 145 -27.21 -3.33 19.52
C VAL A 145 -26.22 -3.62 20.63
N LEU A 146 -25.57 -2.57 21.11
CA LEU A 146 -24.73 -2.58 22.30
C LEU A 146 -25.56 -1.96 23.43
N ASP A 147 -25.96 -2.77 24.40
CA ASP A 147 -26.82 -2.37 25.52
C ASP A 147 -26.05 -2.51 26.85
N GLY A 148 -26.08 -1.46 27.66
CA GLY A 148 -25.35 -1.42 28.92
C GLY A 148 -25.37 -0.02 29.54
N PRO A 149 -25.35 0.09 30.88
CA PRO A 149 -25.25 1.38 31.53
C PRO A 149 -23.92 2.03 31.13
N ALA A 150 -23.98 3.15 30.43
CA ALA A 150 -22.82 3.91 29.94
C ALA A 150 -22.04 3.30 28.76
N VAL A 151 -22.71 2.67 27.78
CA VAL A 151 -22.12 2.52 26.43
C VAL A 151 -22.22 3.86 25.67
N TYR A 152 -21.11 4.37 25.17
CA TYR A 152 -21.04 5.61 24.40
C TYR A 152 -19.94 5.59 23.34
N ALA A 153 -19.99 6.57 22.43
CA ALA A 153 -19.02 6.74 21.36
C ALA A 153 -18.77 5.46 20.55
N VAL A 154 -19.86 4.91 20.01
CA VAL A 154 -19.86 3.73 19.14
C VAL A 154 -19.41 4.16 17.74
N HIS A 155 -18.39 3.49 17.19
CA HIS A 155 -17.79 3.75 15.90
C HIS A 155 -17.62 2.48 15.07
N GLY A 156 -17.53 2.66 13.76
CA GLY A 156 -17.49 1.59 12.78
C GLY A 156 -18.79 1.48 11.99
N ALA A 157 -18.66 1.15 10.70
CA ALA A 157 -19.79 1.00 9.80
C ALA A 157 -20.44 -0.37 9.99
N LEU A 158 -21.75 -0.37 10.30
CA LEU A 158 -22.56 -1.57 10.28
C LEU A 158 -23.21 -1.71 8.89
N PRO A 159 -22.83 -2.71 8.08
CA PRO A 159 -23.54 -2.95 6.84
C PRO A 159 -24.93 -3.50 7.14
N THR A 160 -25.90 -3.22 6.26
CA THR A 160 -27.24 -3.82 6.34
C THR A 160 -27.24 -5.32 6.02
N ARG A 161 -26.14 -5.82 5.47
CA ARG A 161 -25.97 -7.20 5.01
C ARG A 161 -24.58 -7.71 5.34
N LEU A 162 -24.46 -8.98 5.74
CA LEU A 162 -23.18 -9.60 6.06
C LEU A 162 -23.07 -10.98 5.42
N ALA A 163 -22.13 -11.12 4.48
CA ALA A 163 -21.89 -12.38 3.80
C ALA A 163 -20.95 -13.30 4.58
N LEU A 164 -21.06 -14.61 4.38
CA LEU A 164 -20.11 -15.57 4.93
C LEU A 164 -18.67 -15.25 4.46
N GLY A 165 -17.75 -15.03 5.41
CA GLY A 165 -16.37 -14.62 5.16
C GLY A 165 -16.13 -13.10 5.21
N GLU A 166 -17.19 -12.32 5.45
CA GLU A 166 -17.10 -10.93 5.91
C GLU A 166 -17.16 -10.86 7.43
N HIS A 167 -16.77 -9.71 7.98
CA HIS A 167 -16.76 -9.45 9.40
C HIS A 167 -17.15 -7.99 9.61
N VAL A 168 -17.81 -7.71 10.74
CA VAL A 168 -18.16 -6.35 11.18
C VAL A 168 -17.31 -6.03 12.39
N ARG A 169 -16.76 -4.81 12.42
CA ARG A 169 -16.04 -4.27 13.56
C ARG A 169 -16.75 -3.00 14.03
N LEU A 170 -17.26 -3.09 15.24
CA LEU A 170 -17.78 -1.97 15.99
C LEU A 170 -16.91 -1.80 17.24
N MET A 171 -16.58 -0.57 17.58
CA MET A 171 -15.91 -0.24 18.82
C MET A 171 -16.69 0.81 19.57
N ALA A 172 -16.79 0.64 20.89
CA ALA A 172 -17.49 1.55 21.77
C ALA A 172 -16.68 1.75 23.04
N ARG A 173 -16.97 2.83 23.75
CA ARG A 173 -16.52 3.01 25.13
C ARG A 173 -17.63 2.56 26.06
N ALA A 174 -17.26 1.90 27.14
CA ALA A 174 -18.17 1.44 28.16
C ALA A 174 -17.50 1.52 29.53
N ASP A 175 -18.28 1.88 30.55
CA ASP A 175 -17.82 1.95 31.94
C ASP A 175 -18.23 0.71 32.77
N ASP A 176 -19.01 -0.20 32.17
CA ASP A 176 -19.53 -1.44 32.79
C ASP A 176 -19.74 -2.51 31.70
N ASP A 177 -20.12 -3.72 32.10
CA ASP A 177 -20.41 -4.85 31.21
C ASP A 177 -21.44 -4.49 30.12
N VAL A 178 -21.22 -5.00 28.91
CA VAL A 178 -22.01 -4.67 27.72
C VAL A 178 -22.67 -5.92 27.15
N TRP A 179 -23.99 -5.87 26.99
CA TRP A 179 -24.73 -6.85 26.18
C TRP A 179 -24.62 -6.50 24.71
N VAL A 180 -24.15 -7.45 23.92
CA VAL A 180 -24.11 -7.36 22.46
C VAL A 180 -25.21 -8.25 21.91
N ARG A 181 -26.16 -7.65 21.21
CA ARG A 181 -27.24 -8.35 20.51
C ARG A 181 -27.11 -8.13 19.01
N VAL A 182 -26.96 -9.22 18.28
CA VAL A 182 -26.89 -9.25 16.82
C VAL A 182 -28.16 -9.92 16.29
N THR A 183 -28.92 -9.22 15.45
CA THR A 183 -30.13 -9.74 14.82
C THR A 183 -30.09 -9.56 13.32
N GLY A 184 -30.79 -10.43 12.59
CA GLY A 184 -31.01 -10.29 11.16
C GLY A 184 -31.86 -11.44 10.62
N THR A 185 -31.83 -11.63 9.32
CA THR A 185 -32.58 -12.68 8.61
C THR A 185 -31.62 -13.48 7.73
N LEU A 186 -31.61 -14.81 7.84
CA LEU A 186 -30.83 -15.71 6.99
C LEU A 186 -31.78 -16.65 6.26
N HIS A 187 -31.86 -16.56 4.94
CA HIS A 187 -32.80 -17.33 4.11
C HIS A 187 -34.28 -17.17 4.56
N GLY A 188 -34.68 -15.96 4.94
CA GLY A 188 -36.04 -15.66 5.42
C GLY A 188 -36.30 -16.04 6.88
N GLU A 189 -35.38 -16.72 7.56
CA GLU A 189 -35.50 -17.09 8.96
C GLU A 189 -34.79 -16.08 9.86
N LYS A 190 -35.42 -15.66 10.95
CA LYS A 190 -34.81 -14.72 11.90
C LYS A 190 -33.63 -15.40 12.60
N VAL A 191 -32.48 -14.73 12.60
CA VAL A 191 -31.29 -15.10 13.38
C VAL A 191 -31.06 -14.08 14.48
N GLU A 192 -30.70 -14.57 15.67
CA GLU A 192 -30.42 -13.74 16.83
C GLU A 192 -29.30 -14.39 17.64
N VAL A 193 -28.29 -13.59 17.96
CA VAL A 193 -27.15 -13.96 18.81
C VAL A 193 -27.00 -12.90 19.88
N GLU A 194 -26.91 -13.33 21.13
CA GLU A 194 -26.72 -12.45 22.27
C GLU A 194 -25.54 -12.93 23.10
N THR A 195 -24.66 -11.99 23.48
CA THR A 195 -23.51 -12.27 24.32
C THR A 195 -23.22 -11.10 25.25
N MET A 196 -22.61 -11.37 26.39
CA MET A 196 -22.19 -10.34 27.36
C MET A 196 -20.67 -10.20 27.29
N LEU A 197 -20.21 -8.97 27.07
CA LEU A 197 -18.80 -8.60 27.12
C LEU A 197 -18.49 -8.02 28.49
N HIS A 198 -17.51 -8.61 29.16
CA HIS A 198 -17.03 -8.12 30.44
C HIS A 198 -16.01 -7.00 30.25
N VAL A 199 -16.28 -5.84 30.82
CA VAL A 199 -15.35 -4.69 30.75
C VAL A 199 -14.45 -4.70 31.98
N PRO A 200 -13.13 -4.82 31.81
CA PRO A 200 -12.22 -4.91 32.95
C PRO A 200 -12.17 -3.58 33.72
N ASN A 201 -12.15 -3.65 35.05
CA ASN A 201 -12.08 -2.48 35.94
C ASN A 201 -10.75 -1.70 35.86
N ALA A 202 -9.73 -2.27 35.20
CA ALA A 202 -8.43 -1.64 34.96
C ALA A 202 -7.85 -2.15 33.64
N PRO A 203 -7.12 -1.31 32.88
CA PRO A 203 -6.49 -1.75 31.64
C PRO A 203 -5.46 -2.85 31.94
N ASP A 204 -5.56 -3.95 31.20
CA ASP A 204 -4.55 -5.01 31.16
C ASP A 204 -3.18 -4.42 30.75
N ALA A 205 -2.12 -4.80 31.47
CA ALA A 205 -0.76 -4.34 31.22
C ALA A 205 -0.16 -4.85 29.89
N GLU A 206 -0.69 -5.94 29.32
CA GLU A 206 -0.28 -6.54 28.03
C GLU A 206 -1.36 -6.45 26.94
N GLY A 207 -2.65 -6.62 27.25
CA GLY A 207 -3.73 -6.77 26.26
C GLY A 207 -4.46 -5.50 25.78
N ASP A 208 -4.43 -4.39 26.53
CA ASP A 208 -5.29 -3.22 26.25
C ASP A 208 -4.62 -2.06 25.51
N ARG A 209 -3.35 -2.19 25.09
CA ARG A 209 -2.65 -1.07 24.42
C ARG A 209 -3.20 -0.75 23.03
N GLY A 210 -3.75 -1.75 22.33
CA GLY A 210 -4.28 -1.58 20.97
C GLY A 210 -5.70 -1.01 20.93
N LEU A 211 -6.60 -1.48 21.81
CA LEU A 211 -8.04 -1.18 21.71
C LEU A 211 -8.39 0.33 21.73
N PRO A 212 -7.77 1.19 22.56
CA PRO A 212 -8.03 2.63 22.53
C PRO A 212 -7.55 3.30 21.24
N VAL A 213 -6.41 2.86 20.69
CA VAL A 213 -5.87 3.34 19.41
C VAL A 213 -6.81 2.94 18.29
N GLU A 214 -7.30 1.70 18.33
CA GLU A 214 -8.20 1.16 17.32
C GLU A 214 -9.58 1.82 17.33
N TRP A 215 -10.12 2.11 18.51
CA TRP A 215 -11.32 2.93 18.65
C TRP A 215 -11.10 4.31 18.02
N ALA A 216 -9.94 4.93 18.28
CA ALA A 216 -9.62 6.25 17.74
C ALA A 216 -9.45 6.23 16.22
N ARG A 217 -8.89 5.15 15.64
CA ARG A 217 -8.81 4.97 14.18
C ARG A 217 -10.20 4.90 13.54
N LEU A 218 -11.10 4.11 14.11
CA LEU A 218 -12.48 4.02 13.60
C LEU A 218 -13.20 5.38 13.69
N ARG A 219 -13.05 6.10 14.81
CA ARG A 219 -13.59 7.46 14.94
C ARG A 219 -13.03 8.41 13.89
N VAL A 220 -11.72 8.39 13.64
CA VAL A 220 -11.09 9.23 12.61
C VAL A 220 -11.64 8.88 11.22
N ALA A 221 -11.78 7.59 10.90
CA ALA A 221 -12.35 7.15 9.62
C ALA A 221 -13.80 7.65 9.43
N ASP A 222 -14.64 7.55 10.46
CA ASP A 222 -16.02 8.07 10.44
C ASP A 222 -16.03 9.59 10.21
N LEU A 223 -15.21 10.34 10.96
CA LEU A 223 -15.08 11.79 10.83
C LEU A 223 -14.56 12.21 9.45
N GLU A 224 -13.61 11.47 8.88
CA GLU A 224 -13.06 11.75 7.56
C GLU A 224 -14.08 11.48 6.44
N ALA A 225 -14.94 10.47 6.60
CA ALA A 225 -16.04 10.20 5.68
C ALA A 225 -17.11 11.32 5.72
N GLU A 226 -17.38 11.89 6.90
CA GLU A 226 -18.33 13.00 7.07
C GLU A 226 -17.89 14.29 6.35
N LEU A 227 -16.57 14.55 6.25
CA LEU A 227 -16.02 15.79 5.66
C LEU A 227 -16.53 16.12 4.25
N ALA A 228 -16.85 15.11 3.44
CA ALA A 228 -17.24 15.29 2.04
C ALA A 228 -18.55 16.09 1.86
N GLY A 229 -19.39 16.18 2.90
CA GLY A 229 -20.70 16.85 2.84
C GLY A 229 -20.82 18.14 3.66
N LEU A 230 -19.78 18.55 4.39
CA LEU A 230 -19.84 19.64 5.37
C LEU A 230 -19.43 20.98 4.77
N ASN A 231 -19.96 22.07 5.32
CA ASN A 231 -19.49 23.43 5.01
C ASN A 231 -18.18 23.76 5.73
N GLU A 232 -17.49 24.85 5.36
CA GLU A 232 -16.17 25.20 5.92
C GLU A 232 -16.15 25.30 7.46
N ALA A 233 -17.19 25.84 8.08
CA ALA A 233 -17.25 26.00 9.54
C ALA A 233 -17.41 24.64 10.24
N GLU A 234 -18.25 23.76 9.69
CA GLU A 234 -18.44 22.38 10.18
C GLU A 234 -17.19 21.53 9.94
N GLN A 235 -16.53 21.70 8.80
CA GLN A 235 -15.27 21.03 8.48
C GLN A 235 -14.18 21.36 9.51
N GLU A 236 -14.06 22.60 9.98
CA GLU A 236 -13.04 22.94 10.98
C GLU A 236 -13.32 22.34 12.36
N VAL A 237 -14.61 22.15 12.73
CA VAL A 237 -14.99 21.44 13.96
C VAL A 237 -14.53 19.97 13.88
N VAL A 238 -14.86 19.30 12.77
CA VAL A 238 -14.45 17.92 12.50
C VAL A 238 -12.92 17.78 12.42
N ALA A 239 -12.26 18.70 11.72
CA ALA A 239 -10.80 18.72 11.61
C ALA A 239 -10.11 18.91 12.96
N THR A 240 -10.68 19.71 13.86
CA THR A 240 -10.16 19.89 15.22
C THR A 240 -10.21 18.59 16.01
N GLU A 241 -11.31 17.84 15.93
CA GLU A 241 -11.43 16.52 16.58
C GLU A 241 -10.44 15.51 16.00
N ILE A 242 -10.30 15.45 14.67
CA ILE A 242 -9.31 14.57 14.02
C ILE A 242 -7.89 14.92 14.46
N ARG A 243 -7.52 16.20 14.53
CA ARG A 243 -6.19 16.63 15.03
C ARG A 243 -5.97 16.21 16.48
N ALA A 244 -6.98 16.35 17.34
CA ALA A 244 -6.92 15.95 18.73
C ALA A 244 -6.71 14.45 18.87
N LEU A 245 -7.52 13.63 18.18
CA LEU A 245 -7.38 12.17 18.16
C LEU A 245 -6.02 11.74 17.58
N GLY A 246 -5.60 12.34 16.47
CA GLY A 246 -4.31 12.07 15.85
C GLY A 246 -3.13 12.35 16.77
N THR A 247 -3.20 13.42 17.57
CA THR A 247 -2.15 13.76 18.55
C THR A 247 -2.21 12.86 19.79
N THR A 248 -3.40 12.62 20.35
CA THR A 248 -3.58 11.81 21.57
C THR A 248 -3.18 10.35 21.36
N TYR A 249 -3.50 9.78 20.19
CA TYR A 249 -3.29 8.37 19.88
C TYR A 249 -2.14 8.13 18.89
N ASN A 250 -1.34 9.16 18.56
CA ASN A 250 -0.25 9.12 17.59
C ASN A 250 -0.66 8.53 16.22
N LEU A 251 -1.82 8.95 15.70
CA LEU A 251 -2.33 8.52 14.40
C LEU A 251 -1.89 9.49 13.30
N ALA A 252 -1.40 8.93 12.19
CA ALA A 252 -1.29 9.66 10.94
C ALA A 252 -2.69 9.83 10.32
N THR A 253 -3.11 11.07 10.12
CA THR A 253 -4.42 11.44 9.56
C THR A 253 -4.23 12.46 8.45
N ARG A 254 -5.30 12.82 7.72
CA ARG A 254 -5.20 13.91 6.73
C ARG A 254 -4.80 15.28 7.33
N PHE A 255 -4.88 15.44 8.66
CA PHE A 255 -4.58 16.70 9.37
C PHE A 255 -3.40 16.61 10.35
N THR A 256 -2.83 15.41 10.55
CA THR A 256 -1.69 15.19 11.43
C THR A 256 -0.60 14.44 10.67
N SER A 257 0.54 15.10 10.46
CA SER A 257 1.74 14.46 9.95
C SER A 257 2.61 13.98 11.13
N TYR A 258 2.59 12.69 11.40
CA TYR A 258 3.71 12.06 12.09
C TYR A 258 4.71 11.60 11.03
N VAL A 259 6.00 11.88 11.20
CA VAL A 259 7.06 11.30 10.37
C VAL A 259 7.26 9.86 10.85
N LEU A 260 6.30 8.99 10.55
CA LEU A 260 6.46 7.54 10.43
C LEU A 260 6.27 7.27 8.94
N VAL A 261 7.39 7.26 8.22
CA VAL A 261 7.36 7.15 6.77
C VAL A 261 7.34 5.66 6.45
N ASP A 262 6.26 5.19 5.81
CA ASP A 262 6.29 3.91 5.11
C ASP A 262 7.57 3.88 4.28
N SER A 263 8.34 2.81 4.43
CA SER A 263 9.72 2.78 3.93
C SER A 263 10.06 1.46 3.29
N LEU A 264 10.98 1.54 2.34
CA LEU A 264 11.67 0.38 1.81
C LEU A 264 13.04 0.34 2.47
N ALA A 265 13.39 -0.80 3.05
CA ALA A 265 14.68 -1.00 3.69
C ALA A 265 15.42 -2.16 2.99
N PRO A 266 16.59 -1.93 2.38
CA PRO A 266 17.22 -0.62 2.11
C PRO A 266 16.53 0.14 0.96
N ASP A 267 16.70 1.46 0.92
CA ASP A 267 16.21 2.35 -0.15
C ASP A 267 17.02 2.22 -1.45
N ARG A 268 18.27 1.73 -1.35
CA ARG A 268 19.17 1.36 -2.45
C ARG A 268 19.53 -0.13 -2.39
N ILE A 269 19.20 -0.84 -3.47
CA ILE A 269 19.13 -2.30 -3.49
C ILE A 269 20.03 -2.86 -4.59
N LYS A 270 21.01 -3.69 -4.24
CA LYS A 270 21.50 -4.75 -5.13
C LYS A 270 20.38 -5.78 -5.35
N PRO A 271 20.25 -6.41 -6.53
CA PRO A 271 19.32 -7.54 -6.72
C PRO A 271 19.40 -8.51 -5.54
N GLY A 272 18.34 -8.56 -4.73
CA GLY A 272 18.39 -9.03 -3.33
C GLY A 272 16.99 -9.03 -2.71
N ASP A 273 16.92 -8.98 -1.38
CA ASP A 273 15.70 -9.19 -0.57
C ASP A 273 15.32 -7.94 0.26
N PRO A 274 14.64 -6.93 -0.32
CA PRO A 274 14.23 -5.73 0.38
C PRO A 274 12.97 -5.96 1.22
N GLU A 275 12.80 -5.09 2.21
CA GLU A 275 11.65 -5.09 3.11
C GLU A 275 10.74 -3.90 2.80
N ILE A 276 9.46 -4.17 2.62
CA ILE A 276 8.35 -3.21 2.62
C ILE A 276 7.89 -3.08 4.07
N ARG A 277 7.98 -1.88 4.63
CA ARG A 277 7.38 -1.54 5.93
C ARG A 277 6.17 -0.64 5.71
N VAL A 278 5.01 -1.10 6.14
CA VAL A 278 3.74 -0.37 6.02
C VAL A 278 3.13 -0.17 7.40
N HIS A 279 2.96 1.10 7.78
CA HIS A 279 2.23 1.48 8.98
C HIS A 279 0.73 1.46 8.69
N ALA A 280 0.14 0.26 8.81
CA ALA A 280 -1.29 0.02 8.72
C ALA A 280 -1.79 -0.63 10.03
N PRO A 281 -3.11 -0.60 10.32
CA PRO A 281 -3.68 -1.21 11.52
C PRO A 281 -3.46 -2.72 11.55
N GLU A 282 -3.23 -3.32 12.73
CA GLU A 282 -2.99 -4.76 12.91
C GLU A 282 -4.13 -5.64 12.36
N GLU A 283 -5.36 -5.18 12.48
CA GLU A 283 -6.54 -5.91 12.02
C GLU A 283 -6.87 -5.69 10.55
N ALA A 284 -6.03 -4.94 9.81
CA ALA A 284 -6.18 -4.90 8.36
C ALA A 284 -6.28 -6.34 7.84
N ARG A 285 -7.26 -6.60 6.98
CA ARG A 285 -7.53 -7.95 6.47
C ARG A 285 -6.30 -8.47 5.70
N THR A 286 -5.71 -7.57 4.93
CA THR A 286 -4.52 -7.82 4.13
C THR A 286 -3.78 -6.49 3.94
N VAL A 287 -2.46 -6.52 4.02
CA VAL A 287 -1.61 -5.42 3.54
C VAL A 287 -0.69 -5.99 2.49
N PHE A 288 -0.59 -5.34 1.34
CA PHE A 288 0.23 -5.85 0.25
C PHE A 288 0.81 -4.74 -0.63
N GLY A 289 2.00 -5.03 -1.16
CA GLY A 289 2.66 -4.21 -2.18
C GLY A 289 2.54 -4.83 -3.56
N VAL A 290 2.27 -4.02 -4.59
CA VAL A 290 2.35 -4.44 -6.00
C VAL A 290 3.61 -3.86 -6.62
N LEU A 291 4.51 -4.74 -7.01
CA LEU A 291 5.82 -4.42 -7.58
C LEU A 291 5.72 -3.92 -9.04
N PRO A 292 6.77 -3.26 -9.56
CA PRO A 292 6.78 -2.75 -10.94
C PRO A 292 6.55 -3.82 -12.01
N TRP A 293 6.92 -5.07 -11.72
CA TRP A 293 6.78 -6.21 -12.62
C TRP A 293 5.51 -7.05 -12.35
N GLY A 294 4.58 -6.55 -11.53
CA GLY A 294 3.26 -7.16 -11.28
C GLY A 294 3.22 -8.21 -10.16
N GLU A 295 4.36 -8.56 -9.56
CA GLU A 295 4.38 -9.42 -8.38
C GLU A 295 3.71 -8.73 -7.18
N VAL A 296 2.95 -9.51 -6.42
CA VAL A 296 2.26 -9.07 -5.21
C VAL A 296 2.98 -9.61 -4.00
N VAL A 297 3.33 -8.71 -3.09
CA VAL A 297 4.05 -8.99 -1.86
C VAL A 297 3.07 -8.82 -0.71
N GLU A 298 2.54 -9.93 -0.19
CA GLU A 298 1.75 -9.90 1.04
C GLU A 298 2.66 -9.53 2.22
N CYS A 299 2.21 -8.56 3.01
CA CYS A 299 2.88 -8.16 4.24
C CYS A 299 2.27 -8.93 5.41
N THR A 300 3.07 -9.22 6.42
CA THR A 300 2.65 -9.86 7.67
C THR A 300 2.84 -8.88 8.82
N TRP A 301 1.84 -8.77 9.70
CA TRP A 301 1.94 -7.98 10.91
C TRP A 301 3.14 -8.41 11.77
N GLN A 302 3.89 -7.45 12.29
CA GLN A 302 5.02 -7.64 13.19
C GLN A 302 4.70 -7.00 14.53
N ASP A 303 4.38 -7.82 15.54
CA ASP A 303 4.00 -7.35 16.88
C ASP A 303 5.07 -6.48 17.54
N ASP A 304 6.34 -6.86 17.37
CA ASP A 304 7.49 -6.17 17.97
C ASP A 304 7.71 -4.75 17.42
N GLU A 305 7.29 -4.51 16.17
CA GLU A 305 7.51 -3.25 15.47
C GLU A 305 6.23 -2.42 15.28
N GLY A 306 5.05 -3.01 15.52
CA GLY A 306 3.76 -2.36 15.32
C GLY A 306 3.50 -1.96 13.87
N LEU A 307 3.94 -2.78 12.91
CA LEU A 307 3.80 -2.52 11.48
C LEU A 307 3.66 -3.81 10.66
N TRP A 308 3.22 -3.67 9.41
CA TRP A 308 3.18 -4.76 8.44
C TRP A 308 4.47 -4.83 7.64
N LEU A 309 5.06 -6.03 7.54
CA LEU A 309 6.32 -6.26 6.87
C LEU A 309 6.17 -7.25 5.71
N GLY A 310 6.56 -6.82 4.51
CA GLY A 310 6.63 -7.66 3.31
C GLY A 310 8.07 -7.78 2.82
N ARG A 311 8.46 -8.95 2.29
CA ARG A 311 9.79 -9.19 1.71
C ARG A 311 9.64 -9.62 0.26
N PHE A 312 10.52 -9.14 -0.60
CA PHE A 312 10.44 -9.48 -2.03
C PHE A 312 11.82 -9.62 -2.65
N LEU A 313 11.90 -10.24 -3.83
CA LEU A 313 13.16 -10.33 -4.55
C LEU A 313 13.13 -9.45 -5.79
N VAL A 314 14.16 -8.63 -5.98
CA VAL A 314 14.35 -7.91 -7.26
C VAL A 314 14.89 -8.91 -8.31
N PRO A 315 14.20 -9.15 -9.43
CA PRO A 315 14.64 -10.10 -10.44
C PRO A 315 16.02 -9.80 -10.99
N ARG A 316 16.80 -10.85 -11.30
CA ARG A 316 18.10 -10.70 -11.97
C ARG A 316 17.91 -10.10 -13.36
N GLY A 317 18.69 -9.07 -13.67
CA GLY A 317 18.60 -8.35 -14.95
C GLY A 317 17.58 -7.20 -14.95
N THR A 318 16.99 -6.87 -13.79
CA THR A 318 16.25 -5.61 -13.63
C THR A 318 17.20 -4.44 -13.93
N PRO A 319 16.90 -3.57 -14.91
CA PRO A 319 17.76 -2.43 -15.24
C PRO A 319 17.93 -1.49 -14.04
N ASP A 320 19.09 -0.84 -13.94
CA ASP A 320 19.30 0.19 -12.93
C ASP A 320 18.32 1.35 -13.12
N GLY A 321 17.79 1.88 -12.01
CA GLY A 321 16.80 2.94 -12.06
C GLY A 321 15.92 3.05 -10.82
N LEU A 322 15.06 4.06 -10.84
CA LEU A 322 14.07 4.30 -9.78
C LEU A 322 12.78 3.53 -10.10
N TYR A 323 12.35 2.72 -9.15
CA TYR A 323 11.17 1.88 -9.23
C TYR A 323 10.17 2.25 -8.15
N ARG A 324 8.89 1.92 -8.39
CA ARG A 324 7.79 2.19 -7.46
C ARG A 324 7.05 0.93 -7.07
N VAL A 325 6.80 0.75 -5.79
CA VAL A 325 5.92 -0.27 -5.20
C VAL A 325 4.62 0.40 -4.80
N ARG A 326 3.48 -0.11 -5.26
CA ARG A 326 2.16 0.44 -4.90
C ARG A 326 1.64 -0.26 -3.65
N ILE A 327 1.32 0.49 -2.60
CA ILE A 327 0.87 -0.08 -1.33
C ILE A 327 -0.65 -0.02 -1.21
N PHE A 328 -1.23 -1.15 -0.83
CA PHE A 328 -2.66 -1.29 -0.60
C PHE A 328 -2.92 -1.86 0.80
N VAL A 329 -3.98 -1.36 1.42
CA VAL A 329 -4.47 -1.83 2.71
C VAL A 329 -5.92 -2.23 2.55
N GLU A 330 -6.22 -3.49 2.78
CA GLU A 330 -7.57 -4.01 2.73
C GLU A 330 -8.19 -4.00 4.12
N THR A 331 -9.32 -3.31 4.26
CA THR A 331 -10.09 -3.24 5.51
C THR A 331 -11.50 -3.76 5.27
N GLN A 332 -12.36 -3.69 6.30
CA GLN A 332 -13.79 -3.97 6.13
C GLN A 332 -14.49 -2.98 5.20
N ALA A 333 -14.06 -1.73 5.18
CA ALA A 333 -14.64 -0.68 4.34
C ALA A 333 -14.26 -0.81 2.85
N GLY A 334 -13.31 -1.67 2.52
CA GLY A 334 -12.80 -1.89 1.18
C GLY A 334 -11.27 -1.78 1.10
N THR A 335 -10.77 -1.77 -0.13
CA THR A 335 -9.33 -1.60 -0.40
C THR A 335 -8.97 -0.13 -0.52
N ASP A 336 -8.06 0.33 0.34
CA ASP A 336 -7.47 1.66 0.28
C ASP A 336 -6.09 1.63 -0.42
N TYR A 337 -5.81 2.65 -1.24
CA TYR A 337 -4.51 2.83 -1.88
C TYR A 337 -3.70 3.89 -1.13
N ARG A 338 -2.66 3.44 -0.42
CA ARG A 338 -1.82 4.31 0.44
C ARG A 338 -0.83 5.17 -0.32
N GLY A 339 -0.52 4.82 -1.57
CA GLY A 339 0.46 5.52 -2.38
C GLY A 339 1.63 4.64 -2.80
N PRO A 340 2.59 5.22 -3.55
CA PRO A 340 3.78 4.50 -3.96
C PRO A 340 4.93 4.67 -2.97
N LEU A 341 5.63 3.59 -2.67
CA LEU A 341 7.00 3.60 -2.13
C LEU A 341 8.00 3.52 -3.27
N PHE A 342 9.17 4.12 -3.12
CA PHE A 342 10.20 4.16 -4.14
C PHE A 342 11.45 3.42 -3.69
N PHE A 343 12.05 2.67 -4.60
CA PHE A 343 13.37 2.09 -4.39
C PHE A 343 14.24 2.22 -5.63
N ARG A 344 15.54 2.27 -5.43
CA ARG A 344 16.51 2.34 -6.52
C ARG A 344 17.24 1.00 -6.66
N VAL A 345 17.20 0.46 -7.88
CA VAL A 345 18.10 -0.63 -8.28
C VAL A 345 19.38 0.01 -8.77
N ASP A 346 20.49 -0.36 -8.15
CA ASP A 346 21.83 0.12 -8.51
C ASP A 346 22.81 -1.06 -8.49
N SER A 347 23.27 -1.46 -9.67
CA SER A 347 24.19 -2.59 -9.85
C SER A 347 25.60 -2.17 -10.26
N GLU A 348 25.83 -0.88 -10.50
CA GLU A 348 27.12 -0.33 -10.91
C GLU A 348 27.96 0.09 -9.69
N PRO A 349 29.24 -0.35 -9.58
CA PRO A 349 30.12 0.13 -8.53
C PRO A 349 30.51 1.61 -8.74
N PRO A 350 30.78 2.35 -7.66
CA PRO A 350 31.07 3.78 -7.75
C PRO A 350 32.39 4.04 -8.50
N PRO A 351 32.46 5.03 -9.42
CA PRO A 351 33.66 5.27 -10.21
C PRO A 351 34.71 6.12 -9.47
N PHE A 352 35.87 5.54 -9.10
CA PHE A 352 36.92 6.18 -8.27
C PHE A 352 38.35 5.87 -8.68
N ALA A 353 39.22 6.87 -8.47
CA ALA A 353 40.67 6.81 -8.52
C ALA A 353 41.29 7.13 -7.14
N LEU A 354 42.49 6.58 -6.89
CA LEU A 354 43.32 6.87 -5.71
C LEU A 354 44.65 7.50 -6.16
N THR A 355 45.08 8.56 -5.48
CA THR A 355 46.41 9.14 -5.61
C THR A 355 47.08 9.31 -4.24
N THR A 356 48.39 9.51 -4.28
CA THR A 356 49.20 9.91 -3.14
C THR A 356 50.03 11.13 -3.51
N ASP A 357 50.31 11.99 -2.53
CA ASP A 357 51.13 13.19 -2.73
C ASP A 357 52.64 12.91 -2.59
N ALA A 358 53.05 11.63 -2.52
CA ALA A 358 54.46 11.24 -2.44
C ALA A 358 55.14 11.27 -3.82
N ASP A 359 56.10 12.19 -3.99
CA ASP A 359 56.93 12.32 -5.20
C ASP A 359 58.19 11.42 -5.20
N GLY A 360 58.30 10.45 -4.27
CA GLY A 360 59.47 9.58 -4.10
C GLY A 360 59.33 8.54 -2.98
N PRO A 361 60.42 7.86 -2.59
CA PRO A 361 60.40 6.86 -1.53
C PRO A 361 59.99 7.47 -0.19
N VAL A 362 59.12 6.77 0.53
CA VAL A 362 58.58 7.18 1.84
C VAL A 362 59.33 6.42 2.93
N ARG A 363 59.68 7.05 4.05
CA ARG A 363 60.37 6.32 5.13
C ARG A 363 59.37 5.57 5.98
N SER A 364 59.78 4.42 6.49
CA SER A 364 58.98 3.72 7.50
C SER A 364 58.75 4.62 8.73
N GLY A 365 57.49 4.76 9.13
CA GLY A 365 57.03 5.65 10.21
C GLY A 365 56.61 7.06 9.75
N ASP A 366 56.78 7.43 8.48
CA ASP A 366 56.22 8.67 7.94
C ASP A 366 54.71 8.57 7.74
N LEU A 367 54.02 9.71 7.70
CA LEU A 367 52.60 9.79 7.35
C LEU A 367 52.45 9.99 5.84
N LEU A 368 51.77 9.07 5.18
CA LEU A 368 51.40 9.17 3.78
C LEU A 368 50.04 9.83 3.64
N HIS A 369 49.98 10.93 2.89
CA HIS A 369 48.72 11.53 2.49
C HIS A 369 48.16 10.79 1.28
N LEU A 370 46.97 10.23 1.47
CA LEU A 370 46.21 9.50 0.47
C LEU A 370 44.94 10.25 0.14
N ARG A 371 44.62 10.33 -1.16
CA ARG A 371 43.49 11.10 -1.67
C ARG A 371 42.73 10.25 -2.68
N ALA A 372 41.43 10.05 -2.46
CA ALA A 372 40.54 9.36 -3.39
C ALA A 372 39.51 10.35 -3.97
N PHE A 373 39.26 10.26 -5.28
CA PHE A 373 38.36 11.14 -6.01
C PHE A 373 37.68 10.36 -7.16
N PRO A 374 36.50 10.79 -7.63
CA PRO A 374 35.79 10.09 -8.69
C PRO A 374 36.52 10.17 -10.04
N ASP A 375 36.44 9.11 -10.86
CA ASP A 375 37.15 9.03 -12.17
C ASP A 375 36.73 10.14 -13.15
N GLU A 376 35.46 10.56 -13.06
CA GLU A 376 34.90 11.67 -13.81
C GLU A 376 34.17 12.59 -12.82
N PRO A 377 34.26 13.93 -12.99
CA PRO A 377 33.50 14.86 -12.16
C PRO A 377 32.01 14.54 -12.32
N ALA A 378 31.28 14.54 -11.21
CA ALA A 378 29.89 14.17 -11.26
C ALA A 378 29.11 15.10 -12.22
N PRO A 379 28.12 14.57 -12.98
CA PRO A 379 27.33 15.41 -13.86
C PRO A 379 26.70 16.55 -13.07
N LYS A 380 26.88 17.79 -13.54
CA LYS A 380 26.28 18.97 -12.91
C LYS A 380 24.75 18.83 -12.91
N PRO A 381 24.05 19.20 -11.81
CA PRO A 381 22.61 19.06 -11.73
C PRO A 381 21.90 19.73 -12.92
N GLY A 382 21.15 18.96 -13.69
CA GLY A 382 20.26 19.44 -14.74
C GLY A 382 18.85 19.64 -14.18
N VAL A 383 18.17 20.70 -14.60
CA VAL A 383 16.88 21.15 -14.01
C VAL A 383 15.73 20.14 -14.17
N ASP A 384 15.86 19.08 -14.96
CA ASP A 384 14.76 18.14 -15.26
C ASP A 384 15.11 16.64 -15.23
N ARG A 385 16.25 16.27 -14.64
CA ARG A 385 16.58 14.86 -14.37
C ARG A 385 16.71 14.66 -12.87
N VAL A 386 16.10 13.59 -12.34
CA VAL A 386 16.53 13.03 -11.05
C VAL A 386 17.93 12.48 -11.29
N ASP A 387 18.91 13.36 -11.16
CA ASP A 387 20.30 13.06 -11.41
C ASP A 387 20.76 11.97 -10.42
N ARG A 388 21.60 11.06 -10.90
CA ARG A 388 22.35 10.15 -10.01
C ARG A 388 22.95 11.04 -8.92
N ASP A 389 22.70 10.74 -7.65
CA ASP A 389 23.46 11.36 -6.56
C ASP A 389 24.93 11.34 -6.98
N PRO A 390 25.60 12.51 -7.06
CA PRO A 390 26.85 12.66 -7.78
C PRO A 390 27.89 11.65 -7.30
N LEU A 391 27.88 11.31 -6.00
CA LEU A 391 28.65 10.24 -5.40
C LEU A 391 27.84 9.55 -4.30
N ASP A 392 27.36 8.34 -4.55
CA ASP A 392 26.62 7.52 -3.57
C ASP A 392 27.53 6.72 -2.63
N LEU A 393 28.65 7.30 -2.18
CA LEU A 393 29.61 6.58 -1.36
C LEU A 393 29.17 6.46 0.11
N LYS A 394 29.25 5.25 0.65
CA LYS A 394 29.06 4.95 2.06
C LYS A 394 30.37 4.98 2.84
N SER A 395 31.44 4.44 2.27
CA SER A 395 32.75 4.39 2.92
C SER A 395 33.88 4.25 1.91
N VAL A 396 35.02 4.88 2.19
CA VAL A 396 36.27 4.69 1.46
C VAL A 396 37.34 4.29 2.46
N VAL A 397 37.94 3.12 2.25
CA VAL A 397 39.00 2.61 3.14
C VAL A 397 40.23 2.22 2.32
N VAL A 398 41.40 2.45 2.89
CA VAL A 398 42.67 1.97 2.35
C VAL A 398 43.26 0.91 3.27
N GLN A 399 43.70 -0.19 2.66
CA GLN A 399 44.45 -1.24 3.33
C GLN A 399 45.95 -1.04 3.09
N VAL A 400 46.70 -0.94 4.18
CA VAL A 400 48.16 -0.82 4.23
C VAL A 400 48.68 -1.97 5.10
N GLY A 401 49.25 -2.98 4.46
CA GLY A 401 49.60 -4.25 5.13
C GLY A 401 48.35 -4.94 5.71
N ASP A 402 48.37 -5.19 7.02
CA ASP A 402 47.26 -5.81 7.77
C ASP A 402 46.31 -4.78 8.40
N HIS A 403 46.53 -3.49 8.16
CA HIS A 403 45.74 -2.42 8.74
C HIS A 403 44.84 -1.74 7.71
N VAL A 404 43.65 -1.35 8.17
CA VAL A 404 42.64 -0.65 7.36
C VAL A 404 42.42 0.73 7.96
N PHE A 405 42.54 1.75 7.12
CA PHE A 405 42.35 3.16 7.48
C PHE A 405 41.17 3.72 6.70
N GLU A 406 40.26 4.39 7.41
CA GLU A 406 39.12 5.08 6.81
C GLU A 406 39.56 6.46 6.30
N LEU A 407 39.15 6.83 5.09
CA LEU A 407 39.38 8.16 4.55
C LEU A 407 38.18 9.06 4.89
N GLU A 408 38.48 10.28 5.35
CA GLU A 408 37.47 11.27 5.70
C GLU A 408 37.14 12.14 4.48
N GLN A 409 35.87 12.51 4.33
CA GLN A 409 35.42 13.37 3.25
C GLN A 409 35.84 14.83 3.52
N VAL A 410 36.47 15.49 2.53
CA VAL A 410 36.99 16.86 2.65
C VAL A 410 36.33 17.79 1.63
N GLY A 411 35.81 18.94 2.09
CA GLY A 411 35.26 20.00 1.23
C GLY A 411 33.86 19.71 0.68
N ASP A 412 33.59 20.12 -0.57
CA ASP A 412 32.29 20.04 -1.26
C ASP A 412 31.93 18.61 -1.74
N ALA A 413 32.26 17.60 -0.93
CA ALA A 413 31.83 16.20 -1.05
C ALA A 413 32.45 15.30 -2.14
N GLU A 414 33.45 15.74 -2.90
CA GLU A 414 34.04 14.92 -3.99
C GLU A 414 35.42 14.32 -3.72
N VAL A 415 36.05 14.60 -2.57
CA VAL A 415 37.39 14.11 -2.22
C VAL A 415 37.39 13.46 -0.83
N TRP A 416 38.06 12.31 -0.73
CA TRP A 416 38.30 11.59 0.52
C TRP A 416 39.79 11.58 0.81
N GLU A 417 40.19 11.88 2.04
CA GLU A 417 41.59 11.99 2.42
C GLU A 417 41.89 11.27 3.74
N ALA A 418 43.09 10.71 3.84
CA ALA A 418 43.63 10.20 5.10
C ALA A 418 45.13 10.45 5.19
N LEU A 419 45.60 10.65 6.42
CA LEU A 419 47.02 10.55 6.77
C LEU A 419 47.25 9.17 7.38
N VAL A 420 47.99 8.32 6.67
CA VAL A 420 48.19 6.92 7.05
C VAL A 420 49.65 6.69 7.44
N PRO A 421 49.94 6.14 8.63
CA PRO A 421 51.30 5.77 9.00
C PRO A 421 51.82 4.63 8.12
N VAL A 422 53.01 4.81 7.55
CA VAL A 422 53.67 3.82 6.71
C VAL A 422 54.54 2.91 7.58
N ASP A 423 53.90 1.97 8.28
CA ASP A 423 54.59 0.96 9.11
C ASP A 423 54.91 -0.30 8.29
N LEU A 424 55.57 -0.12 7.16
CA LEU A 424 55.93 -1.19 6.22
C LEU A 424 57.45 -1.39 6.16
N PRO A 425 57.94 -2.63 5.93
CA PRO A 425 59.37 -2.89 5.75
C PRO A 425 59.89 -2.26 4.44
N PRO A 426 61.21 -2.01 4.30
CA PRO A 426 61.75 -1.44 3.06
C PRO A 426 61.41 -2.29 1.82
N GLY A 427 60.98 -1.63 0.74
CA GLY A 427 60.58 -2.26 -0.52
C GLY A 427 59.34 -1.63 -1.16
N THR A 428 58.91 -2.21 -2.28
CA THR A 428 57.73 -1.78 -3.02
C THR A 428 56.47 -2.43 -2.46
N HIS A 429 55.49 -1.62 -2.06
CA HIS A 429 54.22 -2.09 -1.51
C HIS A 429 53.04 -1.61 -2.34
N THR A 430 52.05 -2.49 -2.51
CA THR A 430 50.78 -2.14 -3.14
C THR A 430 49.73 -1.88 -2.06
N LEU A 431 49.24 -0.65 -2.01
CA LEU A 431 48.14 -0.27 -1.13
C LEU A 431 46.83 -0.49 -1.88
N LYS A 432 45.82 -1.04 -1.18
CA LYS A 432 44.52 -1.36 -1.77
C LYS A 432 43.45 -0.43 -1.22
N LEU A 433 42.83 0.35 -2.09
CA LEU A 433 41.63 1.12 -1.77
C LEU A 433 40.39 0.27 -2.04
N VAL A 434 39.42 0.36 -1.15
CA VAL A 434 38.07 -0.18 -1.35
C VAL A 434 37.08 0.95 -1.12
N ALA A 435 36.36 1.32 -2.18
CA ALA A 435 35.21 2.22 -2.10
C ALA A 435 33.92 1.40 -2.11
N MET A 436 33.00 1.71 -1.20
CA MET A 436 31.70 1.06 -1.10
C MET A 436 30.59 2.10 -1.17
N ASP A 437 29.60 1.88 -2.02
CA ASP A 437 28.40 2.70 -2.10
C ASP A 437 27.30 2.27 -1.08
N TRP A 438 26.20 3.01 -1.01
CA TRP A 438 25.07 2.67 -0.14
C TRP A 438 24.31 1.40 -0.57
N ALA A 439 24.37 1.03 -1.85
CA ALA A 439 23.91 -0.27 -2.36
C ALA A 439 24.89 -1.44 -2.06
N ARG A 440 26.02 -1.15 -1.40
CA ARG A 440 27.13 -2.05 -1.11
C ARG A 440 27.85 -2.59 -2.35
N ASN A 441 27.75 -1.94 -3.51
CA ASN A 441 28.68 -2.19 -4.61
C ASN A 441 30.07 -1.72 -4.19
N THR A 442 31.07 -2.54 -4.49
CA THR A 442 32.45 -2.27 -4.09
C THR A 442 33.31 -2.10 -5.32
N ARG A 443 34.14 -1.05 -5.34
CA ARG A 443 35.21 -0.89 -6.31
C ARG A 443 36.56 -0.96 -5.60
N GLU A 444 37.49 -1.67 -6.21
CA GLU A 444 38.87 -1.76 -5.73
C GLU A 444 39.79 -0.94 -6.63
N ALA A 445 40.72 -0.21 -6.03
CA ALA A 445 41.81 0.46 -6.72
C ALA A 445 43.13 0.19 -6.00
N THR A 446 44.26 0.29 -6.70
CA THR A 446 45.58 0.05 -6.10
C THR A 446 46.56 1.14 -6.44
N VAL A 447 47.38 1.55 -5.48
CA VAL A 447 48.52 2.44 -5.68
C VAL A 447 49.79 1.75 -5.20
N THR A 448 50.92 2.03 -5.85
CA THR A 448 52.21 1.46 -5.46
C THR A 448 53.05 2.54 -4.77
N VAL A 449 53.67 2.21 -3.64
CA VAL A 449 54.54 3.09 -2.86
C VAL A 449 55.86 2.38 -2.60
N GLU A 450 56.97 3.10 -2.72
CA GLU A 450 58.30 2.60 -2.37
C GLU A 450 58.68 3.06 -0.97
N VAL A 451 59.13 2.13 -0.12
CA VAL A 451 59.50 2.40 1.28
C VAL A 451 61.00 2.17 1.47
N GLU A 452 61.69 3.14 2.08
CA GLU A 452 63.14 3.10 2.40
C GLU A 452 63.43 2.85 3.88
#